data_AF-A0A7S7LJN7-F1
#
_entry.id   AF-A0A7S7LJN7-F1
#
_cell.length_a   1.000
_cell.length_b   1.000
_cell.length_c   1.000
_cell.angle_alpha   90.00
_cell.angle_beta   90.00
_cell.angle_gamma   90.00
#
_symmetry.space_group_name_H-M   'P 1'
#
loop_
_entity.id
_entity.type
_entity.pdbx_description
1 polymer ?
#
loop_
_entity_poly.entity_id
_entity_poly.type
_entity_poly.pdbx_seq_one_letter_code
_entity_poly.pdbx_strand_id
1 'polypeptide(L)'
;MLLPNENNSKEINNNSHISTTPNDNLIIKVSNQLRNLQNLPFESICAGDQTINCGENGKCISLPNVNNQKQFLCVCSDGFTGPSCKTAWDACLTSGPTSLCLNGGICTSKDTPPYYECKCTVGFTGINCEVENNVCKTNNPCQNGGKCSYIGENLPIICTCLTGYSGDYCQIIVKHGIGGAGVKLHPGQIIMIWGFLLFILATILYCTFSVVYDIIVQIRAKKRKDQQEKDDDMDSPSQSDEK
;
A
#
# COMPACT_ATOMS: atom_id res chain seq x y z
N MET A 1 8.15 -61.71 -52.13
CA MET A 1 6.74 -61.37 -51.87
C MET A 1 6.70 -60.19 -50.89
N LEU A 2 6.11 -59.07 -51.34
CA LEU A 2 5.32 -58.08 -50.61
C LEU A 2 5.88 -57.34 -49.36
N LEU A 3 5.90 -56.00 -49.47
CA LEU A 3 5.61 -55.00 -48.42
C LEU A 3 4.14 -55.17 -47.89
N PRO A 4 3.71 -54.69 -46.70
CA PRO A 4 3.55 -53.25 -46.30
C PRO A 4 4.00 -52.96 -44.83
N ASN A 5 4.43 -51.76 -44.39
CA ASN A 5 3.86 -50.39 -44.32
C ASN A 5 3.22 -50.04 -42.95
N GLU A 6 3.43 -48.78 -42.53
CA GLU A 6 2.68 -47.92 -41.58
C GLU A 6 3.31 -47.47 -40.24
N ASN A 7 3.65 -46.17 -40.25
CA ASN A 7 3.15 -45.09 -39.36
C ASN A 7 3.46 -45.13 -37.85
N ASN A 8 4.24 -44.13 -37.40
CA ASN A 8 3.81 -43.32 -36.27
C ASN A 8 4.39 -41.90 -36.29
N SER A 9 3.46 -40.96 -36.13
CA SER A 9 3.55 -39.50 -36.17
C SER A 9 4.47 -38.92 -35.11
N LYS A 10 5.24 -37.87 -35.47
CA LYS A 10 5.74 -36.88 -34.51
C LYS A 10 5.13 -35.53 -34.85
N GLU A 11 4.24 -35.09 -33.99
CA GLU A 11 3.72 -33.72 -33.92
C GLU A 11 4.89 -32.73 -33.85
N ILE A 12 4.86 -31.70 -34.71
CA ILE A 12 5.74 -30.54 -34.59
C ILE A 12 4.88 -29.41 -34.02
N ASN A 13 5.14 -29.07 -32.75
CA ASN A 13 4.54 -27.96 -32.03
C ASN A 13 4.81 -26.63 -32.72
N ASN A 14 3.74 -25.92 -33.10
CA ASN A 14 3.80 -24.54 -33.55
C ASN A 14 3.83 -23.60 -32.35
N ASN A 15 5.01 -23.12 -31.98
CA ASN A 15 5.19 -21.92 -31.16
C ASN A 15 6.52 -21.26 -31.53
N SER A 16 6.46 -20.22 -32.36
CA SER A 16 7.55 -19.25 -32.44
C SER A 16 7.00 -17.88 -32.83
N HIS A 17 6.79 -17.04 -31.82
CA HIS A 17 6.82 -15.58 -31.94
C HIS A 17 8.19 -15.17 -32.48
N ILE A 18 8.23 -14.42 -33.59
CA ILE A 18 9.46 -13.80 -34.09
C ILE A 18 9.29 -12.28 -33.99
N SER A 19 9.91 -11.69 -32.97
CA SER A 19 10.09 -10.24 -32.83
C SER A 19 11.24 -9.78 -33.74
N THR A 20 11.00 -8.74 -34.52
CA THR A 20 11.99 -8.10 -35.40
C THR A 20 12.62 -6.88 -34.73
N THR A 21 13.94 -6.86 -34.60
CA THR A 21 14.76 -5.65 -34.47
C THR A 21 16.04 -5.77 -35.33
N PRO A 22 16.64 -4.65 -35.76
CA PRO A 22 17.34 -4.53 -37.04
C PRO A 22 18.83 -4.83 -36.92
N ASN A 23 19.37 -5.63 -37.84
CA ASN A 23 20.79 -5.59 -38.18
C ASN A 23 20.99 -6.00 -39.64
N ASP A 24 21.43 -5.01 -40.43
CA ASP A 24 21.58 -4.95 -41.88
C ASP A 24 22.67 -5.85 -42.47
N ASN A 25 22.66 -7.17 -42.24
CA ASN A 25 23.64 -8.05 -42.89
C ASN A 25 23.11 -9.39 -43.42
N LEU A 26 21.80 -9.53 -43.59
CA LEU A 26 21.19 -10.73 -44.19
C LEU A 26 20.45 -10.47 -45.51
N ILE A 27 20.65 -9.32 -46.15
CA ILE A 27 20.04 -8.99 -47.47
C ILE A 27 21.08 -9.05 -48.60
N ILE A 28 22.20 -9.78 -48.45
CA ILE A 28 23.11 -10.05 -49.60
C ILE A 28 23.61 -11.50 -49.59
N LYS A 29 22.71 -12.47 -49.40
CA LYS A 29 22.99 -13.88 -49.77
C LYS A 29 21.77 -14.72 -50.11
N VAL A 30 20.66 -14.09 -50.52
CA VAL A 30 19.49 -14.80 -51.08
C VAL A 30 19.24 -14.41 -52.56
N SER A 31 20.10 -13.62 -53.19
CA SER A 31 19.89 -13.18 -54.59
C SER A 31 20.42 -14.11 -55.70
N ASN A 32 21.00 -15.28 -55.39
CA ASN A 32 21.50 -16.22 -56.41
C ASN A 32 20.87 -17.62 -56.39
N GLN A 33 19.94 -17.90 -55.47
CA GLN A 33 19.18 -19.16 -55.44
C GLN A 33 17.72 -18.99 -55.93
N LEU A 34 17.24 -17.76 -56.09
CA LEU A 34 15.88 -17.45 -56.56
C LEU A 34 15.74 -17.31 -58.09
N ARG A 35 16.81 -17.49 -58.87
CA ARG A 35 16.74 -17.37 -60.35
C ARG A 35 16.24 -18.61 -61.09
N ASN A 36 15.96 -19.72 -60.39
CA ASN A 36 15.49 -20.97 -61.00
C ASN A 36 14.09 -21.43 -60.54
N LEU A 37 13.31 -20.58 -59.88
CA LEU A 37 11.93 -20.89 -59.46
C LEU A 37 10.85 -20.19 -60.33
N GLN A 38 11.21 -19.65 -61.48
CA GLN A 38 10.28 -18.89 -62.33
C GLN A 38 9.30 -19.74 -63.16
N ASN A 39 9.22 -21.06 -63.00
CA ASN A 39 8.31 -21.92 -63.77
C ASN A 39 7.67 -23.04 -62.94
N LEU A 40 7.03 -22.69 -61.82
CA LEU A 40 5.96 -23.52 -61.24
C LEU A 40 4.64 -22.78 -61.48
N PRO A 41 3.54 -23.48 -61.80
CA PRO A 41 2.24 -22.84 -61.90
C PRO A 41 1.85 -22.44 -60.47
N PHE A 42 2.22 -21.24 -60.06
CA PHE A 42 1.73 -20.65 -58.82
C PHE A 42 0.30 -20.21 -59.10
N GLU A 43 -0.60 -21.18 -59.22
CA GLU A 43 -2.04 -20.93 -59.16
C GLU A 43 -2.26 -20.31 -57.78
N SER A 44 -2.47 -18.98 -57.74
CA SER A 44 -2.68 -18.27 -56.49
C SER A 44 -4.04 -18.70 -55.94
N ILE A 45 -4.01 -19.68 -55.04
CA ILE A 45 -5.17 -20.25 -54.34
C ILE A 45 -6.09 -19.13 -53.80
N CYS A 46 -5.50 -18.04 -53.32
CA CYS A 46 -6.19 -16.87 -52.79
C CYS A 46 -7.01 -16.04 -53.80
N ALA A 47 -6.82 -16.22 -55.12
CA ALA A 47 -7.48 -15.41 -56.15
C ALA A 47 -8.59 -16.15 -56.90
N GLY A 48 -8.90 -17.41 -56.55
CA GLY A 48 -9.82 -18.23 -57.35
C GLY A 48 -10.66 -19.25 -56.59
N ASP A 49 -10.51 -19.38 -55.27
CA ASP A 49 -11.24 -20.38 -54.47
C ASP A 49 -12.30 -19.73 -53.57
N GLN A 50 -13.58 -20.01 -53.82
CA GLN A 50 -14.71 -19.51 -53.02
C GLN A 50 -14.77 -20.10 -51.61
N THR A 51 -13.99 -21.16 -51.33
CA THR A 51 -13.95 -21.80 -50.00
C THR A 51 -13.02 -21.10 -49.01
N ILE A 52 -12.15 -20.21 -49.50
CA ILE A 52 -11.17 -19.50 -48.67
C ILE A 52 -11.71 -18.13 -48.31
N ASN A 53 -11.99 -17.93 -47.03
CA ASN A 53 -12.52 -16.68 -46.50
C ASN A 53 -11.69 -16.23 -45.29
N CYS A 54 -10.81 -15.24 -45.52
CA CYS A 54 -10.01 -14.61 -44.48
C CYS A 54 -10.73 -13.44 -43.77
N GLY A 55 -12.03 -13.26 -44.00
CA GLY A 55 -12.78 -12.12 -43.46
C GLY A 55 -12.33 -10.78 -44.05
N GLU A 56 -12.92 -9.69 -43.54
CA GLU A 56 -12.55 -8.32 -43.97
C GLU A 56 -11.22 -7.86 -43.37
N ASN A 57 -10.79 -8.50 -42.27
CA ASN A 57 -9.58 -8.16 -41.52
C ASN A 57 -8.44 -9.15 -41.77
N GLY A 58 -8.42 -9.84 -42.91
CA GLY A 58 -7.41 -10.85 -43.20
C GLY A 58 -6.97 -10.85 -44.65
N LYS A 59 -5.65 -10.89 -44.87
CA LYS A 59 -5.05 -11.06 -46.19
C LYS A 59 -4.70 -12.52 -46.42
N CYS A 60 -5.21 -13.10 -47.50
CA CYS A 60 -4.86 -14.46 -47.89
C CYS A 60 -3.45 -14.50 -48.51
N ILE A 61 -2.62 -15.44 -48.06
CA ILE A 61 -1.31 -15.76 -48.62
C ILE A 61 -1.32 -17.24 -49.03
N SER A 62 -0.99 -17.51 -50.30
CA SER A 62 -0.84 -18.87 -50.79
C SER A 62 0.52 -19.42 -50.34
N LEU A 63 0.54 -20.61 -49.73
CA LEU A 63 1.74 -21.28 -49.27
C LEU A 63 2.25 -22.28 -50.31
N PRO A 64 3.54 -22.67 -50.26
CA PRO A 64 4.07 -23.72 -51.14
C PRO A 64 3.27 -25.01 -51.03
N ASN A 65 3.05 -25.66 -52.16
CA ASN A 65 2.33 -26.93 -52.19
C ASN A 65 3.23 -28.05 -51.61
N VAL A 66 2.70 -28.81 -50.64
CA VAL A 66 3.37 -29.95 -50.03
C VAL A 66 2.56 -31.20 -50.34
N ASN A 67 3.18 -32.23 -50.92
CA ASN A 67 2.53 -33.50 -51.28
C ASN A 67 1.26 -33.34 -52.15
N ASN A 68 1.27 -32.43 -53.12
CA ASN A 68 0.11 -32.05 -53.93
C ASN A 68 -1.06 -31.42 -53.14
N GLN A 69 -0.87 -31.05 -51.87
CA GLN A 69 -1.86 -30.31 -51.08
C GLN A 69 -1.64 -28.79 -51.23
N LYS A 70 -2.68 -28.12 -51.73
CA LYS A 70 -2.81 -26.67 -51.76
C LYS A 70 -2.94 -26.14 -50.33
N GLN A 71 -2.06 -25.24 -49.91
CA GLN A 71 -2.07 -24.65 -48.56
C GLN A 71 -2.22 -23.13 -48.65
N PHE A 72 -2.89 -22.54 -47.67
CA PHE A 72 -3.06 -21.09 -47.55
C PHE A 72 -2.97 -20.67 -46.08
N LEU A 73 -2.68 -19.39 -45.87
CA LEU A 73 -2.67 -18.75 -44.55
C LEU A 73 -3.41 -17.42 -44.64
N CYS A 74 -4.33 -17.18 -43.72
CA CYS A 74 -4.91 -15.87 -43.50
C CYS A 74 -4.01 -15.11 -42.51
N VAL A 75 -3.42 -14.00 -42.97
CA VAL A 75 -2.68 -13.08 -42.10
C VAL A 75 -3.64 -11.98 -41.67
N CYS A 76 -3.96 -11.96 -40.37
CA CYS A 76 -4.91 -11.02 -39.82
C CYS A 76 -4.30 -9.63 -39.64
N SER A 77 -5.12 -8.60 -39.85
CA SER A 77 -4.85 -7.23 -39.44
C SER A 77 -4.77 -7.13 -37.92
N ASP A 78 -4.14 -6.06 -37.43
CA ASP A 78 -3.97 -5.82 -35.99
C ASP A 78 -5.32 -5.86 -35.25
N GLY A 79 -5.34 -6.51 -34.08
CA GLY A 79 -6.55 -6.65 -33.26
C GLY A 79 -7.52 -7.74 -33.72
N PHE A 80 -7.16 -8.60 -34.68
CA PHE A 80 -7.95 -9.77 -35.10
C PHE A 80 -7.14 -11.06 -35.08
N THR A 81 -7.82 -12.18 -34.90
CA THR A 81 -7.22 -13.51 -34.75
C THR A 81 -8.09 -14.62 -35.33
N GLY A 82 -7.56 -15.83 -35.29
CA GLY A 82 -8.19 -17.05 -35.75
C GLY A 82 -7.95 -17.36 -37.23
N PRO A 83 -8.33 -18.57 -37.69
CA PRO A 83 -8.01 -19.06 -39.04
C PRO A 83 -8.60 -18.22 -40.17
N SER A 84 -9.67 -17.48 -39.89
CA SER A 84 -10.39 -16.64 -40.84
C SER A 84 -10.40 -15.16 -40.45
N CYS A 85 -9.61 -14.72 -39.45
CA CYS A 85 -9.54 -13.33 -38.99
C CYS A 85 -10.89 -12.65 -38.68
N LYS A 86 -11.89 -13.43 -38.25
CA LYS A 86 -13.23 -12.92 -37.89
C LYS A 86 -13.37 -12.62 -36.40
N THR A 87 -12.45 -13.12 -35.59
CA THR A 87 -12.48 -12.98 -34.14
C THR A 87 -11.64 -11.78 -33.75
N ALA A 88 -12.22 -10.81 -33.05
CA ALA A 88 -11.43 -9.75 -32.44
C ALA A 88 -10.46 -10.37 -31.42
N TRP A 89 -9.19 -9.98 -31.48
CA TRP A 89 -8.18 -10.37 -30.53
C TRP A 89 -8.47 -9.67 -29.20
N ASP A 90 -8.84 -10.45 -28.19
CA ASP A 90 -8.88 -9.97 -26.83
C ASP A 90 -7.68 -10.53 -26.08
N ALA A 91 -6.66 -9.69 -25.90
CA ALA A 91 -5.47 -10.05 -25.16
C ALA A 91 -5.79 -10.69 -23.79
N CYS A 92 -6.83 -10.22 -23.09
CA CYS A 92 -7.21 -10.72 -21.78
C CYS A 92 -7.98 -12.06 -21.80
N LEU A 93 -8.67 -12.39 -22.89
CA LEU A 93 -9.43 -13.65 -23.01
C LEU A 93 -8.67 -14.76 -23.74
N THR A 94 -7.70 -14.40 -24.59
CA THR A 94 -7.08 -15.35 -25.53
C THR A 94 -5.87 -16.09 -24.96
N SER A 95 -5.46 -15.80 -23.71
CA SER A 95 -4.36 -16.50 -23.05
C SER A 95 -4.86 -17.65 -22.16
N GLY A 96 -4.89 -18.86 -22.73
CA GLY A 96 -4.71 -20.08 -21.93
C GLY A 96 -3.31 -20.10 -21.27
N PRO A 97 -2.96 -21.18 -20.57
CA PRO A 97 -2.69 -21.31 -19.11
C PRO A 97 -1.79 -20.27 -18.40
N THR A 98 -1.40 -19.17 -19.04
CA THR A 98 -0.60 -18.09 -18.46
C THR A 98 -1.28 -16.77 -18.77
N SER A 99 -2.09 -16.28 -17.82
CA SER A 99 -2.61 -14.90 -17.79
C SER A 99 -1.49 -13.91 -18.16
N LEU A 100 -1.73 -13.02 -19.14
CA LEU A 100 -0.80 -11.94 -19.51
C LEU A 100 -0.36 -11.14 -18.29
N CYS A 101 -1.29 -10.84 -17.38
CA CYS A 101 -1.00 -10.22 -16.10
C CYS A 101 -0.64 -11.29 -15.07
N LEU A 102 0.61 -11.28 -14.64
CA LEU A 102 1.16 -12.20 -13.64
C LEU A 102 0.77 -11.75 -12.22
N ASN A 103 1.04 -12.61 -11.24
CA ASN A 103 0.95 -12.28 -9.81
C ASN A 103 -0.43 -11.74 -9.35
N GLY A 104 -1.49 -12.22 -10.00
CA GLY A 104 -2.87 -11.81 -9.70
C GLY A 104 -3.26 -10.43 -10.23
N GLY A 105 -2.48 -9.87 -11.16
CA GLY A 105 -2.83 -8.64 -11.86
C GLY A 105 -4.14 -8.76 -12.64
N ILE A 106 -4.88 -7.66 -12.73
CA ILE A 106 -6.16 -7.59 -13.46
C ILE A 106 -5.89 -7.11 -14.88
N CYS A 107 -6.26 -7.90 -15.88
CA CYS A 107 -6.14 -7.55 -17.29
C CYS A 107 -7.34 -6.73 -17.75
N THR A 108 -7.08 -5.65 -18.49
CA THR A 108 -8.09 -4.89 -19.22
C THR A 108 -7.67 -4.72 -20.67
N SER A 109 -8.56 -5.06 -21.60
CA SER A 109 -8.30 -4.96 -23.04
C SER A 109 -8.27 -3.49 -23.47
N LYS A 110 -7.43 -3.16 -24.46
CA LYS A 110 -7.26 -1.80 -24.99
C LYS A 110 -7.37 -1.80 -26.50
N ASP A 111 -7.84 -0.69 -27.06
CA ASP A 111 -7.99 -0.52 -28.52
C ASP A 111 -6.67 -0.14 -29.22
N THR A 112 -5.62 0.15 -28.46
CA THR A 112 -4.30 0.54 -28.96
C THR A 112 -3.22 -0.44 -28.52
N PRO A 113 -2.16 -0.68 -29.31
CA PRO A 113 -1.02 -1.50 -28.92
C PRO A 113 -0.49 -1.10 -27.52
N PRO A 114 -0.18 -2.08 -26.64
CA PRO A 114 -0.12 -3.53 -26.88
C PRO A 114 -1.48 -4.26 -26.82
N TYR A 115 -2.60 -3.55 -26.87
CA TYR A 115 -3.99 -4.04 -26.84
C TYR A 115 -4.45 -4.62 -25.49
N TYR A 116 -3.67 -4.38 -24.43
CA TYR A 116 -4.06 -4.64 -23.05
C TYR A 116 -3.32 -3.69 -22.10
N GLU A 117 -3.83 -3.63 -20.87
CA GLU A 117 -3.18 -3.01 -19.73
C GLU A 117 -3.38 -3.91 -18.50
N CYS A 118 -2.30 -4.15 -17.77
CA CYS A 118 -2.31 -4.87 -16.51
C CYS A 118 -2.37 -3.91 -15.33
N LYS A 119 -3.42 -4.03 -14.51
CA LYS A 119 -3.47 -3.41 -13.19
C LYS A 119 -2.85 -4.35 -12.16
N CYS A 120 -1.65 -4.01 -11.70
CA CYS A 120 -0.90 -4.85 -10.77
C CYS A 120 -1.45 -4.81 -9.34
N THR A 121 -1.29 -5.94 -8.65
CA THR A 121 -1.53 -6.06 -7.22
C THR A 121 -0.44 -5.34 -6.43
N VAL A 122 -0.75 -4.97 -5.18
CA VAL A 122 0.21 -4.30 -4.29
C VAL A 122 1.44 -5.18 -4.11
N GLY A 123 2.62 -4.64 -4.41
CA GLY A 123 3.89 -5.37 -4.35
C GLY A 123 4.44 -5.83 -5.70
N PHE A 124 3.71 -5.58 -6.80
CA PHE A 124 4.13 -5.94 -8.15
C PHE A 124 4.05 -4.76 -9.12
N THR A 125 4.97 -4.75 -10.08
CA THR A 125 5.11 -3.73 -11.14
C THR A 125 5.57 -4.39 -12.44
N GLY A 126 5.70 -3.61 -13.51
CA GLY A 126 6.03 -4.10 -14.85
C GLY A 126 4.80 -4.14 -15.75
N ILE A 127 5.02 -4.33 -17.05
CA ILE A 127 3.95 -4.31 -18.05
C ILE A 127 2.96 -5.48 -17.85
N ASN A 128 3.46 -6.58 -17.30
CA ASN A 128 2.75 -7.81 -17.01
C ASN A 128 2.72 -8.11 -15.51
N CYS A 129 3.01 -7.15 -14.63
CA CYS A 129 3.13 -7.35 -13.19
C CYS A 129 4.17 -8.40 -12.78
N GLU A 130 5.22 -8.55 -13.58
CA GLU A 130 6.28 -9.54 -13.43
C GLU A 130 7.36 -9.16 -12.40
N VAL A 131 7.48 -7.86 -12.09
CA VAL A 131 8.51 -7.33 -11.19
C VAL A 131 7.98 -7.26 -9.77
N GLU A 132 8.51 -8.09 -8.86
CA GLU A 132 8.23 -7.99 -7.42
C GLU A 132 8.98 -6.78 -6.82
N ASN A 133 8.24 -5.77 -6.38
CA ASN A 133 8.78 -4.56 -5.76
C ASN A 133 8.57 -4.50 -4.25
N ASN A 134 7.97 -5.55 -3.68
CA ASN A 134 7.68 -5.61 -2.26
C ASN A 134 8.97 -5.70 -1.44
N VAL A 135 9.48 -4.55 -1.02
CA VAL A 135 10.69 -4.44 -0.22
C VAL A 135 10.60 -5.22 1.09
N CYS A 136 9.41 -5.40 1.68
CA CYS A 136 9.27 -6.22 2.88
C CYS A 136 9.66 -7.69 2.66
N LYS A 137 9.50 -8.21 1.43
CA LYS A 137 9.90 -9.58 1.08
C LYS A 137 11.34 -9.68 0.61
N THR A 138 11.79 -8.73 -0.20
CA THR A 138 13.15 -8.76 -0.75
C THR A 138 14.21 -8.33 0.26
N ASN A 139 13.91 -7.33 1.10
CA ASN A 139 14.80 -6.84 2.15
C ASN A 139 14.01 -6.10 3.23
N ASN A 140 13.57 -6.80 4.29
CA ASN A 140 12.76 -6.21 5.36
C ASN A 140 13.51 -5.04 6.04
N PRO A 141 13.03 -3.79 5.90
CA PRO A 141 13.68 -2.61 6.45
C PRO A 141 13.30 -2.32 7.92
N CYS A 142 12.29 -3.01 8.46
CA CYS A 142 11.86 -2.84 9.85
C CYS A 142 12.83 -3.54 10.80
N GLN A 143 13.47 -2.77 11.68
CA GLN A 143 14.44 -3.26 12.64
C GLN A 143 13.76 -3.87 13.88
N ASN A 144 14.56 -4.53 14.73
CA ASN A 144 14.14 -5.01 16.05
C ASN A 144 12.87 -5.89 16.05
N GLY A 145 12.69 -6.69 14.99
CA GLY A 145 11.54 -7.59 14.87
C GLY A 145 10.22 -6.90 14.51
N GLY A 146 10.26 -5.64 14.03
CA GLY A 146 9.08 -4.94 13.53
C GLY A 146 8.43 -5.66 12.34
N LYS A 147 7.11 -5.66 12.29
CA LYS A 147 6.34 -6.24 11.19
C LYS A 147 6.26 -5.25 10.02
N CYS A 148 6.80 -5.64 8.86
CA CYS A 148 6.75 -4.83 7.65
C CYS A 148 5.46 -5.06 6.87
N SER A 149 4.82 -3.97 6.44
CA SER A 149 3.67 -3.97 5.54
C SER A 149 3.93 -3.04 4.36
N TYR A 150 3.78 -3.55 3.13
CA TYR A 150 3.97 -2.78 1.91
C TYR A 150 2.60 -2.29 1.40
N ILE A 151 2.43 -0.97 1.24
CA ILE A 151 1.12 -0.38 0.85
C ILE A 151 1.06 0.21 -0.57
N GLY A 152 2.15 0.20 -1.33
CA GLY A 152 2.08 0.17 -2.80
C GLY A 152 1.93 1.48 -3.58
N GLU A 153 2.20 2.66 -3.02
CA GLU A 153 2.19 3.93 -3.79
C GLU A 153 3.36 4.84 -3.41
N ASN A 154 4.36 5.01 -4.28
CA ASN A 154 5.54 5.87 -4.05
C ASN A 154 6.45 5.47 -2.85
N LEU A 155 6.47 4.19 -2.50
CA LEU A 155 7.28 3.60 -1.42
C LEU A 155 6.88 3.96 0.05
N PRO A 156 5.62 3.79 0.51
CA PRO A 156 5.34 3.84 1.92
C PRO A 156 5.34 2.39 2.40
N ILE A 157 6.45 1.99 2.99
CA ILE A 157 6.41 0.85 3.89
C ILE A 157 5.81 1.32 5.22
N ILE A 158 5.16 0.42 5.94
CA ILE A 158 4.71 0.68 7.31
C ILE A 158 5.32 -0.40 8.19
N CYS A 159 6.11 0.03 9.18
CA CYS A 159 6.67 -0.85 10.21
C CYS A 159 5.81 -0.79 11.47
N THR A 160 5.21 -1.92 11.85
CA THR A 160 4.56 -2.07 13.16
C THR A 160 5.58 -2.56 14.18
N CYS A 161 5.94 -1.70 15.13
CA CYS A 161 7.01 -1.98 16.09
C CYS A 161 6.54 -2.85 17.26
N LEU A 162 7.44 -3.71 17.75
CA LEU A 162 7.25 -4.46 18.98
C LEU A 162 7.34 -3.54 20.20
N THR A 163 6.77 -3.97 21.32
CA THR A 163 6.92 -3.29 22.61
C THR A 163 8.40 -3.11 22.93
N GLY A 164 8.80 -1.89 23.26
CA GLY A 164 10.22 -1.56 23.44
C GLY A 164 10.83 -0.79 22.27
N TYR A 165 10.13 -0.63 21.14
CA TYR A 165 10.68 -0.01 19.92
C TYR A 165 9.74 1.02 19.28
N SER A 166 10.31 2.00 18.57
CA SER A 166 9.61 3.10 17.89
C SER A 166 10.42 3.64 16.69
N GLY A 167 9.86 4.60 15.96
CA GLY A 167 10.41 5.19 14.73
C GLY A 167 9.88 4.52 13.46
N ASP A 168 10.08 5.17 12.31
CA ASP A 168 9.55 4.72 11.00
C ASP A 168 10.01 3.32 10.60
N TYR A 169 11.18 2.91 11.10
CA TYR A 169 11.80 1.60 10.85
C TYR A 169 12.00 0.81 12.15
N CYS A 170 11.32 1.16 13.24
CA CYS A 170 11.47 0.53 14.56
C CYS A 170 12.91 0.54 15.11
N GLN A 171 13.73 1.50 14.69
CA GLN A 171 15.15 1.61 15.04
C GLN A 171 15.38 2.19 16.44
N ILE A 172 14.38 2.85 17.02
CA ILE A 172 14.51 3.56 18.30
C ILE A 172 14.09 2.63 19.42
N ILE A 173 15.00 2.33 20.36
CA ILE A 173 14.65 1.61 21.59
C ILE A 173 13.91 2.57 22.53
N VAL A 174 12.61 2.36 22.71
CA VAL A 174 11.84 3.00 23.77
C VAL A 174 11.89 2.10 24.99
N LYS A 175 12.67 2.50 26.00
CA LYS A 175 12.65 1.86 27.31
C LYS A 175 11.24 1.97 27.87
N HIS A 176 10.43 0.93 27.64
CA HIS A 176 9.19 0.73 28.35
C HIS A 176 9.62 0.40 29.77
N GLY A 177 9.73 1.44 30.59
CA GLY A 177 9.79 1.24 32.02
C GLY A 177 8.53 0.49 32.40
N ILE A 178 8.68 -0.79 32.75
CA ILE A 178 7.75 -1.45 33.66
C ILE A 178 7.93 -0.69 34.98
N GLY A 179 7.15 0.38 35.14
CA GLY A 179 7.25 1.31 36.26
C GLY A 179 6.03 2.20 36.19
N GLY A 180 5.08 1.98 37.10
CA GLY A 180 3.77 2.61 37.10
C GLY A 180 3.84 4.11 36.90
N ALA A 181 2.88 4.66 36.16
CA ALA A 181 2.57 6.09 36.03
C ALA A 181 3.70 7.04 36.49
N GLY A 182 4.85 6.98 35.82
CA GLY A 182 5.92 7.95 36.02
C GLY A 182 5.47 9.24 35.38
N VAL A 183 4.72 10.06 36.12
CA VAL A 183 4.33 11.40 35.68
C VAL A 183 5.64 12.14 35.42
N LYS A 184 5.96 12.40 34.15
CA LYS A 184 7.05 13.31 33.77
C LYS A 184 6.64 14.72 34.18
N LEU A 185 6.83 15.07 35.46
CA LEU A 185 6.66 16.42 35.95
C LEU A 185 7.68 17.31 35.24
N HIS A 186 7.20 18.10 34.28
CA HIS A 186 7.98 19.19 33.72
C HIS A 186 8.29 20.21 34.84
N PRO A 187 9.38 20.99 34.74
CA PRO A 187 9.73 21.98 35.76
C PRO A 187 8.57 22.92 36.12
N GLY A 188 7.72 23.25 35.14
CA GLY A 188 6.51 24.06 35.33
C GLY A 188 5.46 23.43 36.24
N GLN A 189 5.30 22.10 36.26
CA GLN A 189 4.30 21.44 37.12
C GLN A 189 4.74 21.39 38.58
N ILE A 190 6.05 21.29 38.83
CA ILE A 190 6.62 21.38 40.17
C ILE A 190 6.31 22.77 40.75
N ILE A 191 6.61 23.83 40.00
CA ILE A 191 6.35 25.22 40.42
C ILE A 191 4.87 25.44 40.78
N MET A 192 3.94 24.89 40.00
CA MET A 192 2.51 25.01 40.29
C MET A 192 2.12 24.31 41.59
N ILE A 193 2.61 23.09 41.84
CA ILE A 193 2.31 22.33 43.07
C ILE A 193 2.83 23.06 44.30
N TRP A 194 4.08 23.52 44.27
CA TRP A 194 4.64 24.30 45.37
C TRP A 194 3.91 25.64 45.56
N GLY A 195 3.48 26.28 44.46
CA GLY A 195 2.66 27.49 44.52
C GLY A 195 1.31 27.27 45.21
N PHE A 196 0.60 26.19 44.87
CA PHE A 196 -0.65 25.81 45.53
C PHE A 196 -0.45 25.47 47.00
N LEU A 197 0.61 24.73 47.35
CA LEU A 197 0.92 24.42 48.75
C LEU A 197 1.23 25.68 49.56
N LEU A 198 2.01 26.62 49.01
CA LEU A 198 2.30 27.89 49.67
C LEU A 198 1.04 28.75 49.82
N PHE A 199 0.15 28.77 48.83
CA PHE A 199 -1.12 29.49 48.92
C PHE A 199 -2.01 28.89 50.01
N ILE A 200 -2.15 27.56 50.06
CA ILE A 200 -2.92 26.87 51.12
C ILE A 200 -2.33 27.19 52.49
N LEU A 201 -1.00 27.09 52.68
CA LEU A 201 -0.35 27.43 53.94
C LEU A 201 -0.60 28.89 54.34
N ALA A 202 -0.49 29.84 53.40
CA ALA A 202 -0.76 31.24 53.66
C ALA A 202 -2.22 31.47 54.08
N THR A 203 -3.18 30.80 53.44
CA THR A 203 -4.60 30.91 53.81
C THR A 203 -4.89 30.34 55.21
N ILE A 204 -4.26 29.22 55.58
CA ILE A 204 -4.39 28.63 56.91
C ILE A 204 -3.81 29.59 57.97
N LEU A 205 -2.62 30.14 57.73
CA LEU A 205 -2.00 31.11 58.63
C LEU A 205 -2.85 32.37 58.79
N TYR A 206 -3.42 32.87 57.69
CA TYR A 206 -4.31 34.03 57.74
C TYR A 206 -5.59 33.73 58.53
N CYS A 207 -6.24 32.58 58.29
CA CYS A 207 -7.45 32.20 59.01
C CYS A 207 -7.18 31.99 60.51
N THR A 208 -6.09 31.29 60.85
CA THR A 208 -5.71 31.08 62.25
C THR A 208 -5.39 32.39 62.94
N PHE A 209 -4.66 33.30 62.29
CA PHE A 209 -4.39 34.63 62.83
C PHE A 209 -5.67 35.45 63.02
N SER A 210 -6.59 35.40 62.06
CA SER A 210 -7.88 36.10 62.13
C SER A 210 -8.74 35.58 63.28
N VAL A 211 -8.83 34.25 63.48
CA VAL A 211 -9.56 33.64 64.60
C VAL A 211 -8.91 33.99 65.94
N VAL A 212 -7.58 33.91 66.04
CA VAL A 212 -6.85 34.28 67.26
C VAL A 212 -7.03 35.76 67.58
N TYR A 213 -6.99 36.62 66.57
CA TYR A 213 -7.22 38.05 66.72
C TYR A 213 -8.62 38.34 67.27
N ASP A 214 -9.65 37.70 66.73
CA ASP A 214 -11.03 37.88 67.21
C ASP A 214 -11.19 37.39 68.65
N ILE A 215 -10.61 36.23 69.00
CA ILE A 215 -10.56 35.73 70.39
C ILE A 215 -9.89 36.75 71.33
N ILE A 216 -8.76 37.33 70.93
CA ILE A 216 -8.05 38.35 71.73
C ILE A 216 -8.93 39.59 71.92
N VAL A 217 -9.63 40.05 70.88
CA VAL A 217 -10.55 41.19 70.97
C VAL A 217 -11.70 40.88 71.93
N GLN A 218 -12.30 39.69 71.85
CA GLN A 218 -13.36 39.25 72.76
C GLN A 218 -12.88 39.15 74.21
N ILE A 219 -11.69 38.61 74.46
CA ILE A 219 -11.07 38.57 75.80
C ILE A 219 -10.87 39.99 76.34
N ARG A 220 -10.34 40.92 75.52
CA ARG A 220 -10.16 42.32 75.92
C ARG A 220 -11.49 43.02 76.18
N ALA A 221 -12.52 42.74 75.37
CA ALA A 221 -13.86 43.28 75.56
C ALA A 221 -14.49 42.77 76.85
N LYS A 222 -14.37 41.46 77.14
CA LYS A 222 -14.85 40.86 78.39
C LYS A 222 -14.13 41.46 79.61
N LYS A 223 -12.81 41.59 79.57
CA LYS A 223 -12.03 42.21 80.65
C LYS A 223 -12.47 43.65 80.96
N ARG A 224 -12.90 44.43 79.95
CA ARG A 224 -13.46 45.78 80.17
C ARG A 224 -14.81 45.74 80.88
N LYS A 225 -15.66 44.76 80.60
CA LYS A 225 -16.94 44.57 81.30
C LYS A 225 -16.75 44.13 82.74
N ASP A 226 -15.87 43.16 82.98
CA ASP A 226 -15.56 42.67 84.33
C ASP A 226 -14.92 43.76 85.22
N GLN A 227 -14.22 44.73 84.62
CA GLN A 227 -13.69 45.90 85.35
C GLN A 227 -14.79 46.91 85.68
N GLN A 228 -15.71 47.19 84.74
CA GLN A 228 -16.85 48.09 84.96
C GLN A 228 -17.75 47.57 86.10
N GLU A 229 -18.04 46.26 86.13
CA GLU A 229 -18.86 45.65 87.19
C GLU A 229 -18.19 45.73 88.57
N LYS A 230 -16.85 45.65 88.65
CA LYS A 230 -16.11 45.87 89.90
C LYS A 230 -16.08 47.33 90.37
N ASP A 231 -16.10 48.27 89.43
CA ASP A 231 -16.15 49.69 89.75
C ASP A 231 -17.58 50.09 90.22
N ASP A 232 -18.62 49.44 89.67
CA ASP A 232 -20.03 49.66 90.07
C ASP A 232 -20.37 48.99 91.44
N ASP A 233 -19.75 47.86 91.80
CA ASP A 233 -19.91 47.20 93.12
C ASP A 233 -19.24 47.98 94.27
N MET A 234 -18.28 48.87 93.98
CA MET A 234 -17.59 49.68 94.99
C MET A 234 -18.36 50.95 95.39
N ASP A 235 -19.54 51.19 94.80
CA ASP A 235 -20.39 52.37 95.04
C ASP A 235 -21.78 52.03 95.63
N SER A 236 -21.97 50.80 96.16
CA SER A 236 -23.20 50.44 96.89
C SER A 236 -23.24 51.10 98.27
N PRO A 237 -24.22 51.98 98.57
CA PRO A 237 -24.37 52.58 99.89
C PRO A 237 -24.96 51.57 100.88
N SER A 238 -24.37 51.51 102.07
CA SER A 238 -25.01 50.95 103.26
C SER A 238 -26.25 51.77 103.61
N GLN A 239 -27.43 51.31 103.21
CA GLN A 239 -28.65 51.69 103.90
C GLN A 239 -28.67 50.97 105.25
N SER A 240 -28.22 51.67 106.28
CA SER A 240 -28.62 51.41 107.66
C SER A 240 -29.79 52.34 107.97
N ASP A 241 -30.96 51.73 108.07
CA ASP A 241 -32.12 52.27 108.75
C ASP A 241 -31.76 52.58 110.22
N GLU A 242 -31.96 53.81 110.69
CA GLU A 242 -32.49 54.02 112.04
C GLU A 242 -33.04 55.45 112.25
N LYS A 243 -34.37 55.51 112.22
CA LYS A 243 -35.31 56.11 113.19
C LYS A 243 -34.98 57.45 113.87
#